data_AF-A0A955VZ06-F1
#
_entry.id   AF-A0A955VZ06-F1
#
_cell.length_a   1.000
_cell.length_b   1.000
_cell.length_c   1.000
_cell.angle_alpha   90.00
_cell.angle_beta   90.00
_cell.angle_gamma   90.00
#
_symmetry.space_group_name_H-M   'P 1'
#
loop_
_entity.id
_entity.type
_entity.pdbx_description
1 polymer ?
#
loop_
_entity_poly.entity_id
_entity_poly.type
_entity_poly.pdbx_seq_one_letter_code
_entity_poly.pdbx_strand_id
1 'polypeptide(L)'
;MTSPVLGIDLGTTNSVAAIADADGVRVLRDVDGDPLVPSVVSFHPNGKVLAGKRAQQRREIDAVNTVYSVKRLIGRPFRCDEVREADARFPFELSEGENSSVMVTARGQRYTLAEISAFVLREVRRVASTALGADINRAVVTVPANFNELQRTATKSACKIAGLDVLRILNEPTAAALAYGFGKGTHERIAVFDLGGGTFDLTILQVSGDVFEVLATAGDTFLGGDDIDAKVADRVCEAFLAEHRYDPKQHPDAYERVRAASERGKCKLSDDEEIVISLDELAHGPGGKALDLRFPLARTELERMSLPLLGRAFDVCEDAMKIAGMRPTQLDKVVLAGGQTRMPLVRRMVTEYFEQEPLSNIEPELVVAEGAAIQARAISDAKASLAAQRARQTTARFGGAVDEPVAASAGDARVERPAARSGTISSPAMPYAPVPATPPPVPPVARGASSAPPPGPQLDQTMRMFDVERASSASRPPPAKSGPSPSPRPPLLLDVTPLSLGIETVDGYCEHVIARNATVPTEQVRMFTTARDNQRLVHVRICQGESRRLRRNQELGVVALHDLRPARRGQVQIAVTFAIDADGTLDVSAKDTGTGKEQHVTVDLIGQLNDEQIASRKARQSAFSGEKP
;
A
#
# COMPACT_ATOMS: atom_id res chain seq x y z
N MET A 1 25.90 12.01 9.58
CA MET A 1 25.30 11.22 8.48
C MET A 1 23.79 11.24 8.68
N THR A 2 23.01 11.44 7.63
CA THR A 2 21.55 11.30 7.70
C THR A 2 21.19 9.84 7.98
N SER A 3 20.30 9.57 8.95
CA SER A 3 19.83 8.19 9.25
C SER A 3 19.29 7.54 7.96
N PRO A 4 19.58 6.27 7.66
CA PRO A 4 19.01 5.59 6.50
C PRO A 4 17.47 5.68 6.48
N VAL A 5 16.88 5.65 5.29
CA VAL A 5 15.41 5.57 5.14
C VAL A 5 15.09 4.19 4.57
N LEU A 6 14.27 3.42 5.27
CA LEU A 6 13.87 2.08 4.83
C LEU A 6 12.77 2.16 3.77
N GLY A 7 12.82 1.27 2.79
CA GLY A 7 11.61 0.80 2.11
C GLY A 7 11.09 -0.43 2.85
N ILE A 8 9.84 -0.40 3.29
CA ILE A 8 9.22 -1.52 3.99
C ILE A 8 8.00 -1.99 3.20
N ASP A 9 8.04 -3.24 2.78
CA ASP A 9 6.84 -3.98 2.41
C ASP A 9 6.21 -4.59 3.66
N LEU A 10 5.06 -4.07 4.08
CA LEU A 10 4.29 -4.62 5.20
C LEU A 10 3.24 -5.58 4.65
N GLY A 11 3.60 -6.81 4.28
CA GLY A 11 2.65 -7.76 3.70
C GLY A 11 1.70 -8.42 4.72
N THR A 12 0.72 -9.17 4.20
CA THR A 12 -0.24 -9.92 5.03
C THR A 12 0.40 -11.11 5.75
N THR A 13 1.27 -11.83 5.05
CA THR A 13 1.92 -13.06 5.53
C THR A 13 3.37 -12.81 5.91
N ASN A 14 4.10 -12.08 5.07
CA ASN A 14 5.51 -11.74 5.27
C ASN A 14 5.72 -10.24 5.05
N SER A 15 6.72 -9.67 5.71
CA SER A 15 7.17 -8.31 5.52
C SER A 15 8.64 -8.30 5.15
N VAL A 16 9.07 -7.30 4.37
CA VAL A 16 10.43 -7.19 3.84
C VAL A 16 10.92 -5.76 4.02
N ALA A 17 12.21 -5.60 4.36
CA ALA A 17 12.86 -4.30 4.38
C ALA A 17 13.99 -4.24 3.35
N ALA A 18 14.12 -3.09 2.70
CA ALA A 18 15.22 -2.80 1.78
C ALA A 18 15.72 -1.37 1.99
N ILE A 19 16.93 -1.10 1.51
CA ILE A 19 17.48 0.25 1.35
C ILE A 19 17.97 0.48 -0.06
N ALA A 20 18.05 1.75 -0.45
CA ALA A 20 18.71 2.14 -1.68
C ALA A 20 19.77 3.20 -1.34
N ASP A 21 20.99 2.97 -1.79
CA ASP A 21 22.15 3.85 -1.61
C ASP A 21 22.94 3.97 -2.92
N ALA A 22 24.13 4.57 -2.88
CA ALA A 22 24.95 4.77 -4.08
C ALA A 22 25.31 3.47 -4.80
N ASP A 23 25.37 2.34 -4.08
CA ASP A 23 25.78 1.04 -4.61
C ASP A 23 24.59 0.27 -5.20
N GLY A 24 23.36 0.72 -4.97
CA GLY A 24 22.14 0.18 -5.55
C GLY A 24 21.05 -0.06 -4.53
N VAL A 25 20.11 -0.95 -4.87
CA VAL A 25 19.06 -1.42 -3.96
C VAL A 25 19.52 -2.71 -3.29
N ARG A 26 19.31 -2.81 -1.99
CA ARG A 26 19.68 -3.99 -1.20
C ARG A 26 18.57 -4.35 -0.21
N VAL A 27 18.08 -5.57 -0.33
CA VAL A 27 17.18 -6.19 0.65
C VAL A 27 17.96 -6.52 1.92
N LEU A 28 17.39 -6.17 3.08
CA LEU A 28 17.94 -6.43 4.39
C LEU A 28 17.49 -7.80 4.88
N ARG A 29 18.45 -8.59 5.35
CA ARG A 29 18.26 -9.98 5.76
C ARG A 29 18.49 -10.11 7.26
N ASP A 30 17.86 -11.11 7.86
CA ASP A 30 18.15 -11.47 9.25
C ASP A 30 19.51 -12.15 9.40
N VAL A 31 19.83 -12.56 10.62
CA VAL A 31 21.11 -13.21 10.96
C VAL A 31 21.30 -14.56 10.27
N ASP A 32 20.22 -15.20 9.82
CA ASP A 32 20.21 -16.47 9.10
C ASP A 32 20.21 -16.26 7.57
N GLY A 33 20.23 -15.00 7.10
CA GLY A 33 20.25 -14.65 5.69
C GLY A 33 18.87 -14.60 5.02
N ASP A 34 17.79 -14.71 5.78
CA ASP A 34 16.42 -14.69 5.25
C ASP A 34 15.92 -13.25 5.08
N PRO A 35 15.38 -12.89 3.91
CA PRO A 35 14.82 -11.55 3.70
C PRO A 35 13.41 -11.40 4.27
N LEU A 36 12.71 -12.51 4.57
CA LEU A 36 11.31 -12.49 4.96
C LEU A 36 11.16 -12.44 6.48
N VAL A 37 10.38 -11.48 6.96
CA VAL A 37 9.94 -11.39 8.34
C VAL A 37 8.46 -11.77 8.41
N PRO A 38 8.09 -12.96 8.95
CA PRO A 38 6.69 -13.35 9.05
C PRO A 38 5.85 -12.32 9.82
N SER A 39 4.69 -11.96 9.29
CA SER A 39 3.75 -10.99 9.87
C SER A 39 2.88 -11.65 10.95
N VAL A 40 3.55 -12.25 11.93
CA VAL A 40 2.97 -13.03 13.02
C VAL A 40 3.41 -12.45 14.36
N VAL A 41 2.51 -12.39 15.33
CA VAL A 41 2.76 -11.91 16.70
C VAL A 41 2.24 -12.93 17.70
N SER A 42 3.07 -13.38 18.64
CA SER A 42 2.68 -14.37 19.67
C SER A 42 2.88 -13.79 21.06
N PHE A 43 1.84 -13.89 21.90
CA PHE A 43 1.84 -13.40 23.28
C PHE A 43 2.20 -14.53 24.24
N HIS A 44 3.48 -14.59 24.64
CA HIS A 44 4.03 -15.68 25.43
C HIS A 44 3.50 -15.67 26.88
N PRO A 45 3.25 -16.85 27.50
CA PRO A 45 2.82 -16.96 28.89
C PRO A 45 3.70 -16.25 29.95
N ASN A 46 4.95 -15.93 29.61
CA ASN A 46 5.90 -15.27 30.52
C ASN A 46 5.85 -13.73 30.43
N GLY A 47 4.86 -13.19 29.70
CA GLY A 47 4.68 -11.76 29.50
C GLY A 47 5.45 -11.16 28.32
N LYS A 48 6.29 -11.92 27.61
CA LYS A 48 6.99 -11.45 26.40
C LYS A 48 6.05 -11.45 25.19
N VAL A 49 6.23 -10.48 24.30
CA VAL A 49 5.63 -10.49 22.96
C VAL A 49 6.71 -10.86 21.96
N LEU A 50 6.43 -11.87 21.14
CA LEU A 50 7.31 -12.33 20.07
C LEU A 50 6.70 -11.89 18.73
N ALA A 51 7.55 -11.57 17.76
CA ALA A 51 7.14 -11.27 16.39
C ALA A 51 8.06 -12.00 15.39
N GLY A 52 7.67 -12.07 14.12
CA GLY A 52 8.48 -12.72 13.09
C GLY A 52 8.51 -14.24 13.22
N LYS A 53 9.63 -14.84 12.81
CA LYS A 53 9.85 -16.31 12.82
C LYS A 53 9.60 -16.94 14.19
N ARG A 54 10.00 -16.27 15.26
CA ARG A 54 9.83 -16.76 16.64
C ARG A 54 8.35 -16.85 17.04
N ALA A 55 7.52 -15.95 16.51
CA ALA A 55 6.08 -16.02 16.71
C ALA A 55 5.44 -17.06 15.80
N GLN A 56 5.88 -17.15 14.54
CA GLN A 56 5.40 -18.16 13.58
C GLN A 56 5.57 -19.59 14.11
N GLN A 57 6.72 -19.91 14.72
CA GLN A 57 6.98 -21.22 15.35
C GLN A 57 6.00 -21.57 16.48
N ARG A 58 5.34 -20.57 17.08
CA ARG A 58 4.37 -20.78 18.16
C ARG A 58 2.94 -20.93 17.69
N ARG A 59 2.67 -20.71 16.41
CA ARG A 59 1.32 -20.80 15.83
C ARG A 59 0.68 -22.16 16.10
N GLU A 60 1.46 -23.24 16.07
CA GLU A 60 1.02 -24.61 16.34
C GLU A 60 0.97 -24.99 17.84
N ILE A 61 1.54 -24.16 18.71
CA ILE A 61 1.69 -24.43 20.15
C ILE A 61 0.64 -23.65 20.96
N ASP A 62 0.30 -22.45 20.50
CA ASP A 62 -0.46 -21.46 21.25
C ASP A 62 -1.29 -20.61 20.28
N ALA A 63 -2.20 -21.28 19.57
CA ALA A 63 -2.94 -20.73 18.45
C ALA A 63 -3.79 -19.51 18.87
N VAL A 64 -4.50 -19.62 19.98
CA VAL A 64 -5.40 -18.57 20.49
C VAL A 64 -4.68 -17.28 20.92
N ASN A 65 -3.37 -17.33 21.17
CA ASN A 65 -2.54 -16.16 21.52
C ASN A 65 -1.50 -15.84 20.44
N THR A 66 -1.63 -16.38 19.24
CA THR A 66 -0.73 -16.13 18.11
C THR A 66 -1.52 -15.56 16.94
N VAL A 67 -1.31 -14.26 16.69
CA VAL A 67 -2.09 -13.43 15.78
C VAL A 67 -1.34 -13.26 14.46
N TYR A 68 -2.03 -13.44 13.33
CA TYR A 68 -1.48 -13.35 11.97
C TYR A 68 -2.55 -12.89 10.97
N SER A 69 -2.15 -12.57 9.73
CA SER A 69 -3.05 -12.12 8.64
C SER A 69 -3.93 -10.89 8.95
N VAL A 70 -3.58 -10.10 9.98
CA VAL A 70 -4.38 -8.95 10.43
C VAL A 70 -4.46 -7.82 9.42
N LYS A 71 -3.57 -7.78 8.43
CA LYS A 71 -3.62 -6.81 7.33
C LYS A 71 -4.92 -6.92 6.51
N ARG A 72 -5.56 -8.10 6.50
CA ARG A 72 -6.89 -8.28 5.89
C ARG A 72 -8.00 -7.55 6.64
N LEU A 73 -7.79 -7.26 7.93
CA LEU A 73 -8.79 -6.73 8.86
C LEU A 73 -8.51 -5.29 9.29
N ILE A 74 -7.26 -4.83 9.16
CA ILE A 74 -6.85 -3.48 9.56
C ILE A 74 -7.72 -2.43 8.84
N GLY A 75 -8.24 -1.45 9.59
CA GLY A 75 -9.09 -0.39 9.06
C GLY A 75 -10.52 -0.82 8.66
N ARG A 76 -10.91 -2.08 8.86
CA ARG A 76 -12.29 -2.52 8.62
C ARG A 76 -13.19 -2.32 9.85
N PRO A 77 -14.50 -2.09 9.65
CA PRO A 77 -15.45 -2.11 10.75
C PRO A 77 -15.73 -3.55 11.20
N PHE A 78 -15.85 -3.77 12.52
CA PHE A 78 -16.04 -5.08 13.14
C PHE A 78 -17.24 -5.87 12.60
N ARG A 79 -18.29 -5.16 12.17
CA ARG A 79 -19.55 -5.78 11.75
C ARG A 79 -19.62 -6.11 10.27
N CYS A 80 -18.55 -5.90 9.48
CA CYS A 80 -18.55 -6.27 8.06
C CYS A 80 -18.41 -7.78 7.86
N ASP A 81 -18.78 -8.25 6.68
CA ASP A 81 -18.83 -9.68 6.37
C ASP A 81 -17.43 -10.31 6.36
N GLU A 82 -16.41 -9.57 5.91
CA GLU A 82 -15.02 -10.03 5.90
C GLU A 82 -14.49 -10.30 7.32
N VAL A 83 -14.87 -9.48 8.30
CA VAL A 83 -14.48 -9.69 9.71
C VAL A 83 -15.22 -10.88 10.29
N ARG A 84 -16.50 -11.09 9.96
CA ARG A 84 -17.25 -12.28 10.38
C ARG A 84 -16.65 -13.56 9.81
N GLU A 85 -16.27 -13.53 8.54
CA GLU A 85 -15.63 -14.68 7.89
C GLU A 85 -14.23 -14.94 8.48
N ALA A 86 -13.52 -13.90 8.89
CA ALA A 86 -12.25 -14.04 9.60
C ALA A 86 -12.41 -14.61 11.01
N ASP A 87 -13.40 -14.13 11.77
CA ASP A 87 -13.72 -14.61 13.12
C ASP A 87 -14.06 -16.11 13.13
N ALA A 88 -14.77 -16.58 12.10
CA ALA A 88 -15.07 -18.00 11.93
C ALA A 88 -13.86 -18.87 11.57
N ARG A 89 -12.74 -18.28 11.13
CA ARG A 89 -11.58 -18.99 10.58
C ARG A 89 -10.33 -18.93 11.46
N PHE A 90 -10.15 -17.86 12.24
CA PHE A 90 -8.97 -17.67 13.06
C PHE A 90 -9.14 -18.27 14.46
N PRO A 91 -8.07 -18.81 15.07
CA PRO A 91 -8.14 -19.37 16.42
C PRO A 91 -8.14 -18.30 17.52
N PHE A 92 -7.74 -17.07 17.21
CA PHE A 92 -7.69 -15.95 18.14
C PHE A 92 -8.99 -15.14 18.11
N GLU A 93 -9.39 -14.63 19.27
CA GLU A 93 -10.65 -13.93 19.46
C GLU A 93 -10.60 -12.51 18.86
N LEU A 94 -11.59 -12.20 18.01
CA LEU A 94 -11.88 -10.84 17.55
C LEU A 94 -12.95 -10.20 18.43
N SER A 95 -12.79 -8.91 18.73
CA SER A 95 -13.78 -8.14 19.50
C SER A 95 -13.99 -6.73 18.93
N GLU A 96 -15.17 -6.16 19.20
CA GLU A 96 -15.52 -4.79 18.81
C GLU A 96 -14.84 -3.79 19.76
N GLY A 97 -14.10 -2.85 19.18
CA GLY A 97 -13.47 -1.72 19.87
C GLY A 97 -14.27 -0.42 19.73
N GLU A 98 -13.61 0.69 20.10
CA GLU A 98 -14.17 2.04 19.89
C GLU A 98 -14.43 2.31 18.39
N ASN A 99 -15.46 3.08 18.08
CA ASN A 99 -15.88 3.44 16.73
C ASN A 99 -16.06 2.24 15.76
N SER A 100 -16.52 1.09 16.26
CA SER A 100 -16.67 -0.15 15.47
C SER A 100 -15.34 -0.70 14.94
N SER A 101 -14.19 -0.35 15.50
CA SER A 101 -12.90 -0.90 15.10
C SER A 101 -12.77 -2.38 15.49
N VAL A 102 -11.95 -3.13 14.76
CA VAL A 102 -11.60 -4.52 15.10
C VAL A 102 -10.46 -4.53 16.12
N MET A 103 -10.61 -5.33 17.16
CA MET A 103 -9.58 -5.63 18.15
C MET A 103 -9.32 -7.13 18.22
N VAL A 104 -8.14 -7.52 18.71
CA VAL A 104 -7.81 -8.90 19.06
C VAL A 104 -7.64 -9.04 20.56
N THR A 105 -8.10 -10.14 21.12
CA THR A 105 -7.86 -10.50 22.53
C THR A 105 -6.74 -11.53 22.59
N ALA A 106 -5.68 -11.24 23.34
CA ALA A 106 -4.61 -12.18 23.65
C ALA A 106 -4.19 -12.05 25.11
N ARG A 107 -4.05 -13.18 25.81
CA ARG A 107 -3.70 -13.21 27.25
C ARG A 107 -4.59 -12.31 28.13
N GLY A 108 -5.89 -12.27 27.82
CA GLY A 108 -6.88 -11.44 28.54
C GLY A 108 -6.73 -9.93 28.31
N GLN A 109 -5.89 -9.53 27.34
CA GLN A 109 -5.64 -8.14 26.98
C GLN A 109 -6.14 -7.87 25.56
N ARG A 110 -6.71 -6.69 25.34
CA ARG A 110 -7.16 -6.27 24.01
C ARG A 110 -6.12 -5.40 23.33
N TYR A 111 -5.98 -5.58 22.03
CA TYR A 111 -5.06 -4.85 21.16
C TYR A 111 -5.77 -4.42 19.89
N THR A 112 -5.52 -3.20 19.44
CA THR A 112 -5.94 -2.77 18.10
C THR A 112 -5.10 -3.48 17.03
N LEU A 113 -5.63 -3.61 15.82
CA LEU A 113 -4.86 -4.19 14.72
C LEU A 113 -3.63 -3.35 14.36
N ALA A 114 -3.68 -2.03 14.56
CA ALA A 114 -2.52 -1.15 14.43
C ALA A 114 -1.41 -1.49 15.45
N GLU A 115 -1.75 -1.87 16.68
CA GLU A 115 -0.76 -2.37 17.66
C GLU A 115 -0.13 -3.69 17.21
N ILE A 116 -0.94 -4.61 16.68
CA ILE A 116 -0.41 -5.89 16.17
C ILE A 116 0.56 -5.66 15.01
N SER A 117 0.16 -4.86 14.02
CA SER A 117 1.04 -4.48 12.91
C SER A 117 2.28 -3.73 13.37
N ALA A 118 2.19 -2.92 14.43
CA ALA A 118 3.34 -2.22 15.00
C ALA A 118 4.37 -3.18 15.62
N PHE A 119 3.96 -4.30 16.24
CA PHE A 119 4.91 -5.32 16.70
C PHE A 119 5.70 -5.94 15.53
N VAL A 120 5.03 -6.19 14.40
CA VAL A 120 5.70 -6.66 13.17
C VAL A 120 6.68 -5.61 12.65
N LEU A 121 6.24 -4.35 12.54
CA LEU A 121 7.10 -3.25 12.06
C LEU A 121 8.32 -3.01 12.96
N ARG A 122 8.18 -3.20 14.28
CA ARG A 122 9.33 -3.15 15.22
C ARG A 122 10.31 -4.28 14.97
N GLU A 123 9.84 -5.49 14.67
CA GLU A 123 10.71 -6.60 14.32
C GLU A 123 11.42 -6.37 12.99
N VAL A 124 10.71 -5.87 11.97
CA VAL A 124 11.31 -5.46 10.69
C VAL A 124 12.39 -4.39 10.91
N ARG A 125 12.09 -3.36 11.71
CA ARG A 125 13.07 -2.33 12.10
C ARG A 125 14.26 -2.94 12.83
N ARG A 126 14.05 -3.86 13.78
CA ARG A 126 15.12 -4.54 14.52
C ARG A 126 16.04 -5.32 13.58
N VAL A 127 15.47 -6.09 12.66
CA VAL A 127 16.23 -6.83 11.64
C VAL A 127 17.05 -5.86 10.78
N ALA A 128 16.41 -4.80 10.28
CA ALA A 128 17.06 -3.78 9.47
C ALA A 128 18.21 -3.06 10.21
N SER A 129 17.96 -2.63 11.45
CA SER A 129 18.97 -1.98 12.30
C SER A 129 20.14 -2.90 12.61
N THR A 130 19.87 -4.19 12.84
CA THR A 130 20.92 -5.20 13.02
C THR A 130 21.77 -5.34 11.76
N ALA A 131 21.12 -5.48 10.59
CA ALA A 131 21.79 -5.65 9.31
C ALA A 131 22.63 -4.44 8.88
N LEU A 132 22.26 -3.22 9.32
CA LEU A 132 23.00 -1.99 9.01
C LEU A 132 23.92 -1.51 10.13
N GLY A 133 23.85 -2.09 11.33
CA GLY A 133 24.60 -1.62 12.50
C GLY A 133 24.23 -0.20 12.94
N ALA A 134 23.00 0.25 12.68
CA ALA A 134 22.54 1.62 12.94
C ALA A 134 21.07 1.64 13.40
N ASP A 135 20.72 2.61 14.25
CA ASP A 135 19.31 2.86 14.58
C ASP A 135 18.60 3.57 13.42
N ILE A 136 17.41 3.08 13.10
CA ILE A 136 16.63 3.52 11.94
C ILE A 136 15.22 3.85 12.37
N ASN A 137 14.77 5.05 12.07
CA ASN A 137 13.45 5.52 12.46
C ASN A 137 12.68 6.17 11.31
N ARG A 138 13.18 6.13 10.07
CA ARG A 138 12.49 6.73 8.90
C ARG A 138 12.19 5.65 7.87
N ALA A 139 10.98 5.69 7.30
CA ALA A 139 10.57 4.69 6.32
C ALA A 139 9.60 5.24 5.27
N VAL A 140 9.64 4.62 4.09
CA VAL A 140 8.51 4.54 3.15
C VAL A 140 7.88 3.17 3.37
N VAL A 141 6.57 3.12 3.57
CA VAL A 141 5.85 1.88 3.89
C VAL A 141 4.78 1.63 2.83
N THR A 142 4.65 0.38 2.38
CA THR A 142 3.69 0.03 1.33
C THR A 142 2.32 -0.35 1.85
N VAL A 143 1.31 -0.17 0.99
CA VAL A 143 -0.06 -0.66 1.17
C VAL A 143 -0.64 -1.15 -0.16
N PRO A 144 -1.63 -2.07 -0.15
CA PRO A 144 -2.33 -2.50 -1.36
C PRO A 144 -2.93 -1.30 -2.09
N ALA A 145 -2.99 -1.34 -3.42
CA ALA A 145 -3.50 -0.21 -4.20
C ALA A 145 -4.96 0.08 -3.85
N ASN A 146 -5.75 -0.97 -3.62
CA ASN A 146 -7.17 -0.88 -3.30
C ASN A 146 -7.47 -0.59 -1.81
N PHE A 147 -6.47 -0.23 -0.99
CA PHE A 147 -6.71 0.21 0.38
C PHE A 147 -7.48 1.54 0.42
N ASN A 148 -8.56 1.55 1.20
CA ASN A 148 -9.35 2.74 1.47
C ASN A 148 -8.67 3.66 2.53
N GLU A 149 -9.31 4.80 2.80
CA GLU A 149 -8.79 5.81 3.75
C GLU A 149 -8.54 5.26 5.16
N LEU A 150 -9.47 4.45 5.68
CA LEU A 150 -9.40 3.88 7.03
C LEU A 150 -8.20 2.94 7.17
N GLN A 151 -7.95 2.14 6.14
CA GLN A 151 -6.86 1.18 6.12
C GLN A 151 -5.50 1.88 6.02
N ARG A 152 -5.38 2.91 5.16
CA ARG A 152 -4.17 3.74 5.05
C ARG A 152 -3.85 4.45 6.36
N THR A 153 -4.86 5.05 6.99
CA THR A 153 -4.71 5.73 8.29
C THR A 153 -4.30 4.76 9.38
N ALA A 154 -4.92 3.58 9.47
CA ALA A 154 -4.55 2.57 10.45
C ALA A 154 -3.12 2.04 10.27
N THR A 155 -2.66 1.86 9.02
CA THR A 155 -1.26 1.50 8.73
C THR A 155 -0.30 2.62 9.15
N LYS A 156 -0.61 3.89 8.85
CA LYS A 156 0.18 5.04 9.33
C LYS A 156 0.28 5.06 10.86
N SER A 157 -0.83 4.78 11.56
CA SER A 157 -0.83 4.66 13.02
C SER A 157 0.04 3.52 13.53
N ALA A 158 0.03 2.36 12.87
CA ALA A 158 0.92 1.24 13.21
C ALA A 158 2.40 1.65 13.11
N CYS A 159 2.78 2.38 12.06
CA CYS A 159 4.14 2.90 11.91
C CYS A 159 4.52 3.87 13.03
N LYS A 160 3.63 4.80 13.39
CA LYS A 160 3.87 5.75 14.50
C LYS A 160 4.06 5.02 15.83
N ILE A 161 3.23 4.01 16.12
CA ILE A 161 3.35 3.15 17.32
C ILE A 161 4.70 2.40 17.32
N ALA A 162 5.14 1.92 16.16
CA ALA A 162 6.44 1.26 16.00
C ALA A 162 7.65 2.21 16.11
N GLY A 163 7.41 3.52 16.23
CA GLY A 163 8.46 4.53 16.29
C GLY A 163 9.09 4.86 14.93
N LEU A 164 8.36 4.66 13.85
CA LEU A 164 8.76 5.02 12.49
C LEU A 164 8.13 6.35 12.08
N ASP A 165 8.96 7.30 11.66
CA ASP A 165 8.62 8.50 10.91
C ASP A 165 8.39 8.11 9.44
N VAL A 166 7.12 8.05 9.05
CA VAL A 166 6.69 7.65 7.70
C VAL A 166 6.83 8.83 6.76
N LEU A 167 7.76 8.73 5.82
CA LEU A 167 8.01 9.76 4.82
C LEU A 167 6.97 9.73 3.69
N ARG A 168 6.42 8.55 3.39
CA ARG A 168 5.40 8.33 2.36
C ARG A 168 4.72 6.98 2.58
N ILE A 169 3.43 6.92 2.31
CA ILE A 169 2.73 5.65 2.05
C ILE A 169 2.72 5.42 0.54
N LEU A 170 3.21 4.26 0.10
CA LEU A 170 3.36 3.94 -1.32
C LEU A 170 2.45 2.76 -1.68
N ASN A 171 1.78 2.81 -2.83
CA ASN A 171 1.02 1.66 -3.30
C ASN A 171 2.00 0.54 -3.71
N GLU A 172 1.72 -0.70 -3.28
CA GLU A 172 2.51 -1.91 -3.58
C GLU A 172 2.81 -2.06 -5.08
N PRO A 173 1.83 -1.98 -5.99
CA PRO A 173 2.13 -2.11 -7.42
C PRO A 173 2.95 -0.94 -7.98
N THR A 174 2.77 0.28 -7.46
CA THR A 174 3.62 1.43 -7.83
C THR A 174 5.06 1.22 -7.37
N ALA A 175 5.26 0.61 -6.19
CA ALA A 175 6.59 0.21 -5.73
C ALA A 175 7.20 -0.85 -6.65
N ALA A 176 6.46 -1.92 -6.97
CA ALA A 176 6.96 -2.95 -7.87
C ALA A 176 7.32 -2.39 -9.27
N ALA A 177 6.53 -1.45 -9.78
CA ALA A 177 6.82 -0.74 -11.02
C ALA A 177 8.10 0.09 -10.94
N LEU A 178 8.38 0.76 -9.81
CA LEU A 178 9.64 1.47 -9.59
C LEU A 178 10.85 0.52 -9.61
N ALA A 179 10.77 -0.61 -8.90
CA ALA A 179 11.83 -1.62 -8.91
C ALA A 179 12.08 -2.16 -10.32
N TYR A 180 11.03 -2.31 -11.12
CA TYR A 180 11.14 -2.71 -12.52
C TYR A 180 11.75 -1.62 -13.40
N GLY A 181 11.21 -0.40 -13.40
CA GLY A 181 11.40 0.56 -14.49
C GLY A 181 12.39 1.70 -14.21
N PHE A 182 12.67 2.00 -12.94
CA PHE A 182 13.43 3.21 -12.58
C PHE A 182 14.85 3.18 -13.13
N GLY A 183 15.27 4.27 -13.77
CA GLY A 183 16.61 4.39 -14.37
C GLY A 183 16.82 3.64 -15.68
N LYS A 184 15.83 2.89 -16.20
CA LYS A 184 15.94 2.19 -17.50
C LYS A 184 15.66 3.09 -18.71
N GLY A 185 14.94 4.20 -18.53
CA GLY A 185 14.64 5.13 -19.62
C GLY A 185 13.66 4.57 -20.66
N THR A 186 12.81 3.61 -20.30
CA THR A 186 11.88 2.94 -21.22
C THR A 186 10.58 3.73 -21.42
N HIS A 187 9.83 3.39 -22.49
CA HIS A 187 8.46 3.82 -22.68
C HIS A 187 7.60 2.57 -22.87
N GLU A 188 7.05 2.06 -21.78
CA GLU A 188 6.41 0.75 -21.72
C GLU A 188 5.10 0.83 -20.92
N ARG A 189 4.09 0.11 -21.39
CA ARG A 189 2.88 -0.19 -20.64
C ARG A 189 3.07 -1.51 -19.92
N ILE A 190 2.97 -1.48 -18.61
CA ILE A 190 3.18 -2.66 -17.79
C ILE A 190 1.92 -2.97 -16.98
N ALA A 191 1.71 -4.25 -16.72
CA ALA A 191 0.78 -4.70 -15.69
C ALA A 191 1.57 -5.22 -14.49
N VAL A 192 1.22 -4.76 -13.29
CA VAL A 192 1.67 -5.37 -12.04
C VAL A 192 0.54 -6.23 -11.50
N PHE A 193 0.74 -7.54 -11.56
CA PHE A 193 -0.16 -8.56 -11.02
C PHE A 193 0.35 -8.95 -9.62
N ASP A 194 -0.31 -8.45 -8.59
CA ASP A 194 0.07 -8.69 -7.20
C ASP A 194 -0.91 -9.64 -6.53
N LEU A 195 -0.49 -10.89 -6.31
CA LEU A 195 -1.26 -11.89 -5.58
C LEU A 195 -0.49 -12.29 -4.32
N GLY A 196 -0.88 -11.66 -3.21
CA GLY A 196 -0.27 -11.86 -1.90
C GLY A 196 -0.96 -12.95 -1.07
N GLY A 197 -0.72 -12.89 0.25
CA GLY A 197 -1.33 -13.80 1.22
C GLY A 197 -2.81 -13.54 1.47
N GLY A 198 -3.31 -12.33 1.28
CA GLY A 198 -4.71 -11.99 1.58
C GLY A 198 -5.34 -10.89 0.75
N THR A 199 -4.61 -10.34 -0.21
CA THR A 199 -5.08 -9.32 -1.14
C THR A 199 -4.60 -9.65 -2.55
N PHE A 200 -5.40 -9.24 -3.53
CA PHE A 200 -5.07 -9.30 -4.94
C PHE A 200 -5.27 -7.90 -5.55
N ASP A 201 -4.29 -7.41 -6.29
CA ASP A 201 -4.41 -6.17 -7.07
C ASP A 201 -3.86 -6.39 -8.50
N LEU A 202 -4.55 -5.81 -9.50
CA LEU A 202 -3.99 -5.58 -10.82
C LEU A 202 -3.90 -4.08 -11.07
N THR A 203 -2.70 -3.60 -11.39
CA THR A 203 -2.47 -2.19 -11.73
C THR A 203 -1.79 -2.09 -13.10
N ILE A 204 -2.35 -1.24 -13.96
CA ILE A 204 -1.82 -0.93 -15.28
C ILE A 204 -1.11 0.41 -15.22
N LEU A 205 0.16 0.45 -15.61
CA LEU A 205 0.99 1.65 -15.58
C LEU A 205 1.58 1.97 -16.94
N GLN A 206 1.65 3.25 -17.26
CA GLN A 206 2.52 3.78 -18.30
C GLN A 206 3.83 4.24 -17.65
N VAL A 207 4.93 3.56 -17.97
CA VAL A 207 6.29 3.97 -17.61
C VAL A 207 6.84 4.78 -18.78
N SER A 208 7.31 5.99 -18.50
CA SER A 208 7.90 6.91 -19.50
C SER A 208 9.13 7.59 -18.91
N GLY A 209 10.30 6.96 -19.07
CA GLY A 209 11.52 7.37 -18.40
C GLY A 209 11.38 7.23 -16.88
N ASP A 210 11.47 8.35 -16.17
CA ASP A 210 11.30 8.39 -14.70
C ASP A 210 9.86 8.76 -14.29
N VAL A 211 8.90 8.80 -15.23
CA VAL A 211 7.48 9.05 -14.97
C VAL A 211 6.72 7.74 -14.93
N PHE A 212 5.99 7.51 -13.84
CA PHE A 212 5.19 6.31 -13.59
C PHE A 212 3.74 6.74 -13.40
N GLU A 213 2.92 6.53 -14.41
CA GLU A 213 1.51 6.92 -14.42
C GLU A 213 0.61 5.70 -14.30
N VAL A 214 -0.20 5.65 -13.24
CA VAL A 214 -1.21 4.61 -13.07
C VAL A 214 -2.41 4.94 -13.96
N LEU A 215 -2.66 4.09 -14.95
CA LEU A 215 -3.79 4.23 -15.87
C LEU A 215 -5.08 3.63 -15.28
N ALA A 216 -4.93 2.51 -14.57
CA ALA A 216 -6.02 1.84 -13.90
C ALA A 216 -5.51 0.97 -12.76
N THR A 217 -6.30 0.87 -11.70
CA THR A 217 -6.12 -0.13 -10.65
C THR A 217 -7.46 -0.76 -10.29
N ALA A 218 -7.45 -2.06 -10.03
CA ALA A 218 -8.56 -2.81 -9.47
C ALA A 218 -8.01 -3.90 -8.55
N GLY A 219 -8.79 -4.33 -7.56
CA GLY A 219 -8.33 -5.30 -6.58
C GLY A 219 -9.45 -5.98 -5.81
N ASP A 220 -9.11 -7.10 -5.19
CA ASP A 220 -9.89 -7.80 -4.19
C ASP A 220 -9.09 -7.82 -2.87
N THR A 221 -9.54 -7.02 -1.91
CA THR A 221 -8.86 -6.84 -0.62
C THR A 221 -9.09 -8.02 0.34
N PHE A 222 -9.73 -9.09 -0.13
CA PHE A 222 -10.02 -10.29 0.63
C PHE A 222 -9.90 -11.56 -0.24
N LEU A 223 -8.84 -11.62 -1.04
CA LEU A 223 -8.46 -12.75 -1.89
C LEU A 223 -6.95 -12.94 -1.85
N GLY A 224 -6.46 -14.11 -1.46
CA GLY A 224 -5.03 -14.43 -1.51
C GLY A 224 -4.69 -15.87 -1.13
N GLY A 225 -3.42 -16.10 -0.82
CA GLY A 225 -2.92 -17.43 -0.44
C GLY A 225 -3.62 -18.04 0.77
N ASP A 226 -4.04 -17.24 1.75
CA ASP A 226 -4.78 -17.68 2.94
C ASP A 226 -6.08 -18.40 2.58
N ASP A 227 -6.74 -18.01 1.49
CA ASP A 227 -8.01 -18.60 1.07
C ASP A 227 -7.79 -19.96 0.41
N ILE A 228 -6.66 -20.14 -0.27
CA ILE A 228 -6.22 -21.44 -0.80
C ILE A 228 -5.81 -22.35 0.37
N ASP A 229 -5.10 -21.82 1.36
CA ASP A 229 -4.70 -22.57 2.56
C ASP A 229 -5.92 -23.10 3.32
N ALA A 230 -6.97 -22.28 3.43
CA ALA A 230 -8.24 -22.69 4.02
C ALA A 230 -8.91 -23.83 3.24
N LYS A 231 -8.91 -23.80 1.90
CA LYS A 231 -9.46 -24.89 1.08
C LYS A 231 -8.71 -26.20 1.25
N VAL A 232 -7.38 -26.14 1.33
CA VAL A 232 -6.56 -27.33 1.61
C VAL A 232 -6.84 -27.84 3.02
N ALA A 233 -6.88 -26.96 4.02
CA ALA A 233 -7.17 -27.33 5.40
C ALA A 233 -8.56 -27.95 5.58
N ASP A 234 -9.57 -27.43 4.90
CA ASP A 234 -10.93 -27.98 4.86
C ASP A 234 -10.91 -29.43 4.37
N ARG A 235 -10.25 -29.68 3.24
CA ARG A 235 -10.13 -31.01 2.63
C ARG A 235 -9.38 -31.99 3.54
N VAL A 236 -8.31 -31.53 4.19
CA VAL A 236 -7.53 -32.31 5.16
C VAL A 236 -8.39 -32.67 6.38
N CYS A 237 -9.15 -31.72 6.92
CA CYS A 237 -10.06 -31.96 8.05
C CYS A 237 -11.18 -32.94 7.68
N GLU A 238 -11.75 -32.83 6.48
CA GLU A 238 -12.77 -33.78 5.98
C GLU A 238 -12.23 -35.21 5.90
N ALA A 239 -10.99 -35.38 5.41
CA ALA A 239 -10.34 -36.68 5.35
C ALA A 239 -10.07 -37.25 6.76
N PHE A 240 -9.58 -36.41 7.67
CA PHE A 240 -9.32 -36.80 9.06
C PHE A 240 -10.61 -37.20 9.80
N LEU A 241 -11.70 -36.45 9.58
CA LEU A 241 -13.03 -36.75 10.12
C LEU A 241 -13.58 -38.07 9.56
N ALA A 242 -13.39 -38.33 8.26
CA ALA A 242 -13.82 -39.57 7.65
C ALA A 242 -13.08 -40.79 8.23
N GLU A 243 -11.77 -40.68 8.46
CA GLU A 243 -10.93 -41.76 8.97
C GLU A 243 -11.12 -41.99 10.48
N HIS A 244 -11.05 -40.92 11.28
CA HIS A 244 -10.99 -41.02 12.73
C HIS A 244 -12.27 -40.63 13.47
N ARG A 245 -13.31 -40.17 12.75
CA ARG A 245 -14.55 -39.64 13.34
C ARG A 245 -14.31 -38.47 14.31
N TYR A 246 -13.23 -37.72 14.10
CA TYR A 246 -12.85 -36.55 14.88
C TYR A 246 -12.72 -35.34 13.96
N ASP A 247 -13.36 -34.23 14.29
CA ASP A 247 -13.31 -33.01 13.46
C ASP A 247 -12.31 -32.00 14.07
N PRO A 248 -11.13 -31.79 13.44
CA PRO A 248 -10.16 -30.83 13.95
C PRO A 248 -10.73 -29.40 14.03
N LYS A 249 -11.72 -29.04 13.21
CA LYS A 249 -12.32 -27.69 13.20
C LYS A 249 -13.02 -27.32 14.51
N GLN A 250 -13.40 -28.31 15.31
CA GLN A 250 -14.02 -28.08 16.62
C GLN A 250 -12.99 -27.72 17.71
N HIS A 251 -11.69 -27.81 17.40
CA HIS A 251 -10.60 -27.63 18.35
C HIS A 251 -9.56 -26.65 17.78
N PRO A 252 -9.53 -25.39 18.25
CA PRO A 252 -8.70 -24.33 17.66
C PRO A 252 -7.22 -24.70 17.45
N ASP A 253 -6.59 -25.36 18.43
CA ASP A 253 -5.19 -25.77 18.32
C ASP A 253 -4.98 -26.87 17.27
N ALA A 254 -5.89 -27.84 17.17
CA ALA A 254 -5.80 -28.92 16.17
C ALA A 254 -6.04 -28.36 14.76
N TYR A 255 -7.05 -27.52 14.59
CA TYR A 255 -7.32 -26.86 13.31
C TYR A 255 -6.16 -25.99 12.86
N GLU A 256 -5.54 -25.24 13.77
CA GLU A 256 -4.40 -24.39 13.44
C GLU A 256 -3.19 -25.22 12.98
N ARG A 257 -2.92 -26.36 13.63
CA ARG A 257 -1.87 -27.29 13.17
C ARG A 257 -2.14 -27.77 11.75
N VAL A 258 -3.39 -28.13 11.43
CA VAL A 258 -3.79 -28.51 10.07
C VAL A 258 -3.59 -27.35 9.09
N ARG A 259 -4.00 -26.13 9.45
CA ARG A 259 -3.90 -24.95 8.59
C ARG A 259 -2.44 -24.59 8.30
N ALA A 260 -1.58 -24.56 9.33
CA ALA A 260 -0.15 -24.31 9.17
C ALA A 260 0.54 -25.38 8.30
N ALA A 261 0.17 -26.65 8.47
CA ALA A 261 0.68 -27.74 7.63
C ALA A 261 0.17 -27.64 6.17
N SER A 262 -1.06 -27.17 5.98
CA SER A 262 -1.68 -26.96 4.66
C SER A 262 -0.98 -25.84 3.88
N GLU A 263 -0.67 -24.72 4.54
CA GLU A 263 0.12 -23.62 3.96
C GLU A 263 1.51 -24.12 3.52
N ARG A 264 2.22 -24.84 4.40
CA ARG A 264 3.51 -25.44 4.04
C ARG A 264 3.40 -26.41 2.87
N GLY A 265 2.35 -27.22 2.85
CA GLY A 265 2.08 -28.16 1.77
C GLY A 265 1.83 -27.45 0.43
N LYS A 266 0.97 -26.42 0.42
CA LYS A 266 0.72 -25.57 -0.75
C LYS A 266 2.02 -24.97 -1.29
N CYS A 267 2.85 -24.41 -0.41
CA CYS A 267 4.13 -23.82 -0.83
C CYS A 267 5.04 -24.87 -1.48
N LYS A 268 5.22 -26.05 -0.85
CA LYS A 268 6.04 -27.14 -1.41
C LYS A 268 5.55 -27.62 -2.78
N LEU A 269 4.24 -27.69 -3.00
CA LEU A 269 3.66 -28.07 -4.30
C LEU A 269 3.91 -27.07 -5.43
N SER A 270 4.49 -25.89 -5.13
CA SER A 270 5.00 -25.00 -6.18
C SER A 270 6.21 -25.59 -6.89
N ASP A 271 7.01 -26.41 -6.20
CA ASP A 271 8.21 -27.07 -6.72
C ASP A 271 7.95 -28.57 -6.98
N ASP A 272 7.26 -29.23 -6.05
CA ASP A 272 6.98 -30.67 -6.09
C ASP A 272 5.65 -30.99 -6.80
N GLU A 273 5.56 -32.16 -7.43
CA GLU A 273 4.31 -32.62 -8.07
C GLU A 273 3.35 -33.25 -7.07
N GLU A 274 3.87 -33.89 -6.02
CA GLU A 274 3.12 -34.57 -4.98
C GLU A 274 3.83 -34.42 -3.63
N ILE A 275 3.04 -34.34 -2.55
CA ILE A 275 3.54 -34.29 -1.18
C ILE A 275 2.67 -35.15 -0.26
N VAL A 276 3.14 -35.38 0.97
CA VAL A 276 2.32 -35.89 2.06
C VAL A 276 2.29 -34.86 3.19
N ILE A 277 1.12 -34.35 3.52
CA ILE A 277 0.90 -33.55 4.72
C ILE A 277 0.79 -34.52 5.90
N SER A 278 1.75 -34.43 6.83
CA SER A 278 1.83 -35.34 7.98
C SER A 278 1.85 -34.54 9.29
N LEU A 279 1.01 -34.93 10.25
CA LEU A 279 1.01 -34.40 11.61
C LEU A 279 0.86 -35.56 12.60
N ASP A 280 1.85 -35.73 13.47
CA ASP A 280 1.79 -36.74 14.53
C ASP A 280 0.95 -36.21 15.70
N GLU A 281 0.19 -37.08 16.35
CA GLU A 281 -0.64 -36.76 17.52
C GLU A 281 -1.51 -35.50 17.29
N LEU A 282 -2.20 -35.43 16.16
CA LEU A 282 -3.08 -34.30 15.85
C LEU A 282 -4.23 -34.18 16.86
N ALA A 283 -4.77 -35.32 17.27
CA ALA A 283 -5.87 -35.43 18.21
C ALA A 283 -5.77 -36.71 19.06
N HIS A 284 -6.65 -36.85 20.05
CA HIS A 284 -6.77 -38.05 20.87
C HIS A 284 -8.18 -38.65 20.76
N GLY A 285 -8.25 -39.89 20.33
CA GLY A 285 -9.49 -40.66 20.23
C GLY A 285 -9.93 -41.29 21.55
N PRO A 286 -11.00 -42.12 21.53
CA PRO A 286 -11.46 -42.86 22.70
C PRO A 286 -10.34 -43.64 23.37
N GLY A 287 -10.27 -43.58 24.71
CA GLY A 287 -9.21 -44.22 25.49
C GLY A 287 -7.85 -43.51 25.44
N GLY A 288 -7.79 -42.27 24.91
CA GLY A 288 -6.56 -41.47 24.85
C GLY A 288 -5.60 -41.90 23.74
N LYS A 289 -6.06 -42.68 22.75
CA LYS A 289 -5.24 -43.10 21.62
C LYS A 289 -4.89 -41.89 20.75
N ALA A 290 -3.60 -41.65 20.51
CA ALA A 290 -3.16 -40.65 19.56
C ALA A 290 -3.68 -40.95 18.14
N LEU A 291 -4.12 -39.88 17.45
CA LEU A 291 -4.61 -39.90 16.09
C LEU A 291 -3.65 -39.07 15.22
N ASP A 292 -2.96 -39.73 14.31
CA ASP A 292 -2.01 -39.10 13.38
C ASP A 292 -2.72 -38.75 12.07
N LEU A 293 -2.29 -37.67 11.43
CA LEU A 293 -2.73 -37.30 10.10
C LEU A 293 -1.66 -37.69 9.08
N ARG A 294 -2.06 -38.40 8.02
CA ARG A 294 -1.27 -38.54 6.78
C ARG A 294 -2.18 -38.31 5.59
N PHE A 295 -1.97 -37.20 4.88
CA PHE A 295 -2.79 -36.80 3.76
C PHE A 295 -1.92 -36.59 2.51
N PRO A 296 -1.92 -37.51 1.54
CA PRO A 296 -1.26 -37.29 0.26
C PRO A 296 -2.01 -36.21 -0.53
N LEU A 297 -1.27 -35.28 -1.13
CA LEU A 297 -1.83 -34.20 -1.95
C LEU A 297 -0.98 -34.00 -3.20
N ALA A 298 -1.61 -34.09 -4.36
CA ALA A 298 -1.00 -33.80 -5.65
C ALA A 298 -1.20 -32.33 -6.06
N ARG A 299 -0.26 -31.77 -6.83
CA ARG A 299 -0.34 -30.42 -7.39
C ARG A 299 -1.62 -30.23 -8.20
N THR A 300 -2.01 -31.23 -8.99
CA THR A 300 -3.25 -31.18 -9.80
C THR A 300 -4.52 -31.06 -8.95
N GLU A 301 -4.54 -31.67 -7.75
CA GLU A 301 -5.66 -31.52 -6.82
C GLU A 301 -5.68 -30.12 -6.19
N LEU A 302 -4.51 -29.61 -5.77
CA LEU A 302 -4.37 -28.22 -5.31
C LEU A 302 -4.87 -27.22 -6.36
N GLU A 303 -4.38 -27.36 -7.59
CA GLU A 303 -4.76 -26.52 -8.73
C GLU A 303 -6.28 -26.52 -8.95
N ARG A 304 -6.92 -27.70 -8.93
CA ARG A 304 -8.38 -27.83 -9.04
C ARG A 304 -9.13 -27.09 -7.92
N MET A 305 -8.63 -27.17 -6.68
CA MET A 305 -9.24 -26.47 -5.54
C MET A 305 -9.07 -24.94 -5.62
N SER A 306 -7.98 -24.46 -6.22
CA SER A 306 -7.67 -23.05 -6.36
C SER A 306 -8.41 -22.34 -7.50
N LEU A 307 -8.84 -23.07 -8.55
CA LEU A 307 -9.45 -22.50 -9.75
C LEU A 307 -10.58 -21.47 -9.50
N PRO A 308 -11.58 -21.72 -8.61
CA PRO A 308 -12.63 -20.73 -8.35
C PRO A 308 -12.11 -19.43 -7.72
N LEU A 309 -11.06 -19.53 -6.88
CA LEU A 309 -10.43 -18.36 -6.25
C LEU A 309 -9.60 -17.59 -7.28
N LEU A 310 -8.86 -18.29 -8.13
CA LEU A 310 -8.09 -17.67 -9.20
C LEU A 310 -9.01 -17.04 -10.26
N GLY A 311 -10.17 -17.65 -10.54
CA GLY A 311 -11.19 -17.05 -11.41
C GLY A 311 -11.60 -15.65 -10.97
N ARG A 312 -11.82 -15.44 -9.66
CA ARG A 312 -12.09 -14.09 -9.10
C ARG A 312 -10.95 -13.10 -9.37
N ALA A 313 -9.69 -13.54 -9.30
CA ALA A 313 -8.55 -12.68 -9.62
C ALA A 313 -8.58 -12.24 -11.09
N PHE A 314 -8.93 -13.13 -12.02
CA PHE A 314 -9.02 -12.78 -13.44
C PHE A 314 -10.26 -11.94 -13.78
N ASP A 315 -11.37 -12.06 -13.03
CA ASP A 315 -12.48 -11.11 -13.13
C ASP A 315 -12.02 -9.67 -12.76
N VAL A 316 -11.18 -9.55 -11.72
CA VAL A 316 -10.55 -8.27 -11.36
C VAL A 316 -9.58 -7.80 -12.44
N CYS A 317 -8.85 -8.72 -13.09
CA CYS A 317 -8.00 -8.36 -14.22
C CYS A 317 -8.80 -7.73 -15.37
N GLU A 318 -9.92 -8.35 -15.72
CA GLU A 318 -10.84 -7.85 -16.75
C GLU A 318 -11.38 -6.46 -16.41
N ASP A 319 -11.72 -6.22 -15.15
CA ASP A 319 -12.19 -4.92 -14.69
C ASP A 319 -11.11 -3.83 -14.81
N ALA A 320 -9.86 -4.11 -14.41
CA ALA A 320 -8.77 -3.14 -14.56
C ALA A 320 -8.50 -2.82 -16.05
N MET A 321 -8.51 -3.84 -16.91
CA MET A 321 -8.30 -3.66 -18.35
C MET A 321 -9.42 -2.83 -19.00
N LYS A 322 -10.68 -3.05 -18.59
CA LYS A 322 -11.82 -2.23 -19.04
C LYS A 322 -11.70 -0.78 -18.59
N ILE A 323 -11.28 -0.54 -17.34
CA ILE A 323 -11.05 0.82 -16.82
C ILE A 323 -9.95 1.52 -17.63
N ALA A 324 -8.84 0.82 -17.91
CA ALA A 324 -7.75 1.34 -18.74
C ALA A 324 -8.16 1.53 -20.21
N GLY A 325 -9.28 0.95 -20.66
CA GLY A 325 -9.69 0.94 -22.06
C GLY A 325 -8.70 0.19 -22.96
N MET A 326 -8.10 -0.89 -22.44
CA MET A 326 -7.01 -1.62 -23.08
C MET A 326 -7.33 -3.12 -23.21
N ARG A 327 -6.70 -3.76 -24.20
CA ARG A 327 -6.64 -5.23 -24.33
C ARG A 327 -5.34 -5.76 -23.70
N PRO A 328 -5.34 -6.99 -23.14
CA PRO A 328 -4.14 -7.57 -22.52
C PRO A 328 -2.92 -7.58 -23.45
N THR A 329 -3.14 -7.85 -24.74
CA THR A 329 -2.09 -7.86 -25.79
C THR A 329 -1.44 -6.50 -26.08
N GLN A 330 -1.92 -5.41 -25.47
CA GLN A 330 -1.35 -4.07 -25.61
C GLN A 330 -0.35 -3.73 -24.50
N LEU A 331 -0.11 -4.65 -23.57
CA LEU A 331 0.90 -4.51 -22.52
C LEU A 331 2.25 -5.00 -23.03
N ASP A 332 3.31 -4.24 -22.74
CA ASP A 332 4.68 -4.59 -23.11
C ASP A 332 5.32 -5.59 -22.15
N LYS A 333 4.92 -5.54 -20.86
CA LYS A 333 5.41 -6.41 -19.79
C LYS A 333 4.37 -6.72 -18.72
N VAL A 334 4.51 -7.89 -18.11
CA VAL A 334 3.81 -8.27 -16.87
C VAL A 334 4.83 -8.51 -15.76
N VAL A 335 4.66 -7.81 -14.65
CA VAL A 335 5.44 -7.95 -13.41
C VAL A 335 4.60 -8.72 -12.41
N LEU A 336 5.16 -9.78 -11.82
CA LEU A 336 4.53 -10.52 -10.73
C LEU A 336 5.02 -10.01 -9.38
N ALA A 337 4.09 -9.76 -8.47
CA ALA A 337 4.34 -9.46 -7.07
C ALA A 337 3.52 -10.40 -6.17
N GLY A 338 4.03 -10.66 -4.97
CA GLY A 338 3.37 -11.51 -3.98
C GLY A 338 3.70 -13.00 -4.13
N GLY A 339 3.92 -13.67 -2.99
CA GLY A 339 4.40 -15.06 -2.95
C GLY A 339 3.44 -16.08 -3.57
N GLN A 340 2.13 -15.80 -3.62
CA GLN A 340 1.15 -16.71 -4.21
C GLN A 340 1.26 -16.81 -5.74
N THR A 341 1.97 -15.86 -6.39
CA THR A 341 2.34 -15.93 -7.81
C THR A 341 3.43 -16.97 -8.13
N ARG A 342 4.04 -17.60 -7.12
CA ARG A 342 4.95 -18.74 -7.32
C ARG A 342 4.23 -20.00 -7.79
N MET A 343 2.93 -20.12 -7.51
CA MET A 343 2.12 -21.27 -7.91
C MET A 343 2.15 -21.44 -9.44
N PRO A 344 2.54 -22.63 -9.97
CA PRO A 344 2.63 -22.86 -11.41
C PRO A 344 1.34 -22.55 -12.17
N LEU A 345 0.16 -22.90 -11.63
CA LEU A 345 -1.11 -22.56 -12.24
C LEU A 345 -1.31 -21.05 -12.41
N VAL A 346 -0.97 -20.25 -11.40
CA VAL A 346 -1.11 -18.78 -11.48
C VAL A 346 -0.28 -18.25 -12.64
N ARG A 347 0.97 -18.69 -12.76
CA ARG A 347 1.85 -18.29 -13.87
C ARG A 347 1.29 -18.69 -15.22
N ARG A 348 0.79 -19.93 -15.37
CA ARG A 348 0.15 -20.37 -16.62
C ARG A 348 -1.06 -19.53 -16.98
N MET A 349 -1.94 -19.25 -16.03
CA MET A 349 -3.13 -18.43 -16.27
C MET A 349 -2.77 -16.98 -16.61
N VAL A 350 -1.73 -16.41 -15.96
CA VAL A 350 -1.21 -15.08 -16.31
C VAL A 350 -0.67 -15.08 -17.74
N THR A 351 0.15 -16.07 -18.11
CA THR A 351 0.70 -16.19 -19.46
C THR A 351 -0.41 -16.34 -20.51
N GLU A 352 -1.43 -17.14 -20.24
CA GLU A 352 -2.58 -17.33 -21.13
C GLU A 352 -3.39 -16.04 -21.29
N TYR A 353 -3.73 -15.37 -20.17
CA TYR A 353 -4.56 -14.17 -20.19
C TYR A 353 -3.88 -12.97 -20.86
N PHE A 354 -2.59 -12.75 -20.57
CA PHE A 354 -1.84 -11.62 -21.13
C PHE A 354 -1.15 -11.93 -22.46
N GLU A 355 -1.24 -13.18 -22.93
CA GLU A 355 -0.56 -13.71 -24.13
C GLU A 355 0.96 -13.44 -24.11
N GLN A 356 1.57 -13.37 -22.92
CA GLN A 356 2.99 -13.13 -22.74
C GLN A 356 3.50 -13.73 -21.43
N GLU A 357 4.75 -14.18 -21.43
CA GLU A 357 5.39 -14.65 -20.21
C GLU A 357 5.67 -13.48 -19.25
N PRO A 358 5.32 -13.59 -17.95
CA PRO A 358 5.70 -12.61 -16.96
C PRO A 358 7.22 -12.58 -16.77
N LEU A 359 7.73 -11.44 -16.32
CA LEU A 359 9.15 -11.25 -16.05
C LEU A 359 9.69 -12.27 -15.04
N SER A 360 10.75 -12.98 -15.42
CA SER A 360 11.37 -14.04 -14.63
C SER A 360 12.54 -13.55 -13.76
N ASN A 361 13.10 -12.38 -14.08
CA ASN A 361 14.26 -11.80 -13.39
C ASN A 361 13.90 -10.93 -12.18
N ILE A 362 12.66 -11.01 -11.70
CA ILE A 362 12.14 -10.29 -10.55
C ILE A 362 11.70 -11.32 -9.52
N GLU A 363 12.14 -11.16 -8.28
CA GLU A 363 11.67 -11.98 -7.17
C GLU A 363 10.34 -11.40 -6.64
N PRO A 364 9.19 -12.09 -6.79
CA PRO A 364 7.87 -11.52 -6.50
C PRO A 364 7.68 -11.10 -5.03
N GLU A 365 8.42 -11.71 -4.11
CA GLU A 365 8.33 -11.42 -2.67
C GLU A 365 9.19 -10.23 -2.24
N LEU A 366 10.12 -9.77 -3.08
CA LEU A 366 11.09 -8.73 -2.72
C LEU A 366 10.84 -7.40 -3.46
N VAL A 367 10.29 -7.48 -4.67
CA VAL A 367 10.16 -6.36 -5.61
C VAL A 367 9.45 -5.13 -5.03
N VAL A 368 8.46 -5.35 -4.14
CA VAL A 368 7.71 -4.27 -3.49
C VAL A 368 8.60 -3.48 -2.53
N ALA A 369 9.38 -4.16 -1.67
CA ALA A 369 10.29 -3.51 -0.75
C ALA A 369 11.44 -2.79 -1.47
N GLU A 370 11.96 -3.38 -2.55
CA GLU A 370 12.97 -2.77 -3.41
C GLU A 370 12.47 -1.44 -4.00
N GLY A 371 11.25 -1.42 -4.50
CA GLY A 371 10.58 -0.22 -5.00
C GLY A 371 10.38 0.85 -3.95
N ALA A 372 9.93 0.46 -2.76
CA ALA A 372 9.78 1.35 -1.62
C ALA A 372 11.12 1.97 -1.21
N ALA A 373 12.22 1.21 -1.32
CA ALA A 373 13.56 1.70 -1.02
C ALA A 373 14.07 2.71 -2.05
N ILE A 374 13.78 2.51 -3.35
CA ILE A 374 14.04 3.50 -4.40
C ILE A 374 13.32 4.81 -4.08
N GLN A 375 12.04 4.73 -3.72
CA GLN A 375 11.26 5.91 -3.35
C GLN A 375 11.82 6.59 -2.08
N ALA A 376 12.23 5.81 -1.09
CA ALA A 376 12.83 6.30 0.15
C ALA A 376 14.11 7.13 -0.13
N ARG A 377 14.98 6.63 -1.01
CA ARG A 377 16.17 7.35 -1.45
C ARG A 377 15.81 8.63 -2.20
N ALA A 378 14.89 8.57 -3.15
CA ALA A 378 14.47 9.74 -3.92
C ALA A 378 13.95 10.88 -3.03
N ILE A 379 13.13 10.57 -2.02
CA ILE A 379 12.64 11.55 -1.05
C ILE A 379 13.78 12.11 -0.20
N SER A 380 14.70 11.26 0.24
CA SER A 380 15.87 11.68 1.03
C SER A 380 16.76 12.65 0.25
N ASP A 381 17.07 12.32 -1.00
CA ASP A 381 17.93 13.11 -1.90
C ASP A 381 17.27 14.46 -2.26
N ALA A 382 15.95 14.47 -2.50
CA ALA A 382 15.19 15.69 -2.74
C ALA A 382 15.22 16.63 -1.52
N LYS A 383 15.02 16.10 -0.31
CA LYS A 383 15.07 16.88 0.95
C LYS A 383 16.47 17.46 1.19
N ALA A 384 17.53 16.67 0.94
CA ALA A 384 18.91 17.14 1.07
C ALA A 384 19.22 18.28 0.08
N SER A 385 18.76 18.15 -1.17
CA SER A 385 18.94 19.16 -2.20
C SER A 385 18.24 20.49 -1.86
N LEU A 386 16.99 20.43 -1.38
CA LEU A 386 16.23 21.60 -0.92
C LEU A 386 16.89 22.30 0.28
N ALA A 387 17.40 21.53 1.24
CA ALA A 387 18.13 22.07 2.39
C ALA A 387 19.41 22.79 1.94
N ALA A 388 20.17 22.23 1.01
CA ALA A 388 21.36 22.86 0.44
C ALA A 388 21.03 24.15 -0.31
N GLN A 389 19.93 24.18 -1.08
CA GLN A 389 19.46 25.40 -1.76
C GLN A 389 19.08 26.50 -0.76
N ARG A 390 18.33 26.17 0.30
CA ARG A 390 17.98 27.12 1.37
C ARG A 390 19.22 27.66 2.10
N ALA A 391 20.19 26.81 2.40
CA ALA A 391 21.44 27.23 3.04
C ALA A 391 22.24 28.20 2.17
N ARG A 392 22.31 27.96 0.85
CA ARG A 392 22.94 28.86 -0.13
C ARG A 392 22.21 30.21 -0.26
N GLN A 393 20.88 30.19 -0.23
CA GLN A 393 20.07 31.42 -0.25
C GLN A 393 20.23 32.24 1.06
N THR A 394 20.44 31.57 2.18
CA THR A 394 20.66 32.23 3.48
C THR A 394 22.05 32.85 3.56
N THR A 395 23.10 32.16 3.09
CA THR A 395 24.46 32.72 2.99
C THR A 395 24.56 33.86 1.98
N ALA A 396 23.82 33.81 0.87
CA ALA A 396 23.76 34.92 -0.09
C ALA A 396 23.05 36.18 0.46
N ARG A 397 22.16 36.04 1.45
CA ARG A 397 21.46 37.19 2.09
C ARG A 397 22.26 37.87 3.20
N PHE A 398 23.23 37.18 3.80
CA PHE A 398 24.08 37.73 4.87
C PHE A 398 25.54 38.00 4.43
N GLY A 399 25.88 37.75 3.15
CA GLY A 399 27.21 37.92 2.58
C GLY A 399 27.49 39.29 1.94
N GLY A 400 26.84 40.37 2.41
CA GLY A 400 27.18 41.74 2.02
C GLY A 400 28.24 42.31 2.97
N ALA A 401 29.49 42.43 2.47
CA ALA A 401 30.64 43.18 3.00
C ALA A 401 30.73 43.39 4.52
N VAL A 402 31.62 42.62 5.15
CA VAL A 402 32.15 42.94 6.49
C VAL A 402 33.35 43.88 6.27
N ASP A 403 33.20 45.16 6.60
CA ASP A 403 34.34 46.05 6.82
C ASP A 403 34.97 45.74 8.21
N GLU A 404 36.29 45.92 8.29
CA GLU A 404 37.18 45.55 9.40
C GLU A 404 36.78 46.00 10.81
N PRO A 405 37.28 45.32 11.87
CA PRO A 405 36.90 45.61 13.24
C PRO A 405 37.61 46.87 13.77
N VAL A 406 36.84 47.92 14.08
CA VAL A 406 37.31 49.04 14.90
C VAL A 406 37.08 48.73 16.38
N ALA A 407 38.13 48.94 17.16
CA ALA A 407 38.26 48.64 18.58
C ALA A 407 37.15 49.25 19.45
N ALA A 408 36.76 48.49 20.48
CA ALA A 408 35.77 48.84 21.49
C ALA A 408 36.22 50.00 22.39
N SER A 409 35.30 50.94 22.65
CA SER A 409 35.30 51.76 23.86
C SER A 409 33.91 51.75 24.50
N ALA A 410 33.88 51.52 25.80
CA ALA A 410 32.71 51.40 26.65
C ALA A 410 31.88 52.69 26.77
N GLY A 411 30.57 52.54 26.96
CA GLY A 411 29.67 53.63 27.36
C GLY A 411 28.22 53.16 27.51
N ASP A 412 27.74 53.18 28.75
CA ASP A 412 26.35 52.98 29.19
C ASP A 412 25.31 53.79 28.38
N ALA A 413 24.14 53.21 28.14
CA ALA A 413 22.84 53.80 28.54
C ALA A 413 21.62 52.93 28.13
N ARG A 414 20.71 52.79 29.11
CA ARG A 414 19.27 52.48 29.00
C ARG A 414 18.61 53.06 27.73
N VAL A 415 17.55 52.40 27.24
CA VAL A 415 16.16 52.91 27.18
C VAL A 415 15.22 51.96 26.40
N GLU A 416 14.11 51.62 27.07
CA GLU A 416 12.72 51.41 26.64
C GLU A 416 12.31 50.71 25.33
N ARG A 417 11.33 49.81 25.48
CA ARG A 417 10.40 49.36 24.44
C ARG A 417 9.51 50.52 23.95
N PRO A 418 9.10 50.51 22.67
CA PRO A 418 7.68 50.69 22.42
C PRO A 418 7.07 49.79 21.33
N ALA A 419 5.74 49.83 21.37
CA ALA A 419 4.72 49.04 20.71
C ALA A 419 4.71 48.91 19.18
N ALA A 420 4.09 47.79 18.79
CA ALA A 420 3.42 47.46 17.53
C ALA A 420 3.09 48.60 16.56
N ARG A 421 3.40 48.35 15.27
CA ARG A 421 2.62 48.88 14.15
C ARG A 421 2.36 47.84 13.07
N SER A 422 1.08 47.79 12.72
CA SER A 422 0.46 47.15 11.56
C SER A 422 1.15 47.53 10.25
N GLY A 423 1.34 46.54 9.38
CA GLY A 423 1.86 46.69 8.03
C GLY A 423 1.36 45.54 7.16
N THR A 424 0.16 45.71 6.60
CA THR A 424 -0.40 44.90 5.51
C THR A 424 0.49 45.00 4.28
N ILE A 425 1.04 43.87 3.82
CA ILE A 425 1.68 43.73 2.50
C ILE A 425 0.64 43.12 1.56
N SER A 426 0.14 43.97 0.65
CA SER A 426 -0.69 43.57 -0.48
C SER A 426 0.21 43.01 -1.58
N SER A 427 -0.02 41.76 -2.00
CA SER A 427 0.56 41.20 -3.25
C SER A 427 -0.48 41.32 -4.37
N PRO A 428 -0.08 41.73 -5.60
CA PRO A 428 -1.02 41.94 -6.70
C PRO A 428 -1.47 40.62 -7.33
N ALA A 429 -2.77 40.53 -7.63
CA ALA A 429 -3.41 39.44 -8.35
C ALA A 429 -3.10 39.50 -9.86
N MET A 430 -2.78 38.36 -10.45
CA MET A 430 -2.70 38.17 -11.91
C MET A 430 -4.12 37.92 -12.46
N PRO A 431 -4.52 38.54 -13.59
CA PRO A 431 -5.83 38.30 -14.18
C PRO A 431 -5.85 36.96 -14.94
N TYR A 432 -6.76 36.07 -14.56
CA TYR A 432 -7.12 34.87 -15.34
C TYR A 432 -7.96 35.27 -16.56
N ALA A 433 -7.56 34.78 -17.73
CA ALA A 433 -8.34 34.86 -18.97
C ALA A 433 -9.44 33.77 -18.98
N PRO A 434 -10.63 34.04 -19.56
CA PRO A 434 -11.70 33.05 -19.63
C PRO A 434 -11.42 31.95 -20.66
N VAL A 435 -11.78 30.72 -20.28
CA VAL A 435 -11.72 29.48 -21.09
C VAL A 435 -12.73 29.55 -22.24
N PRO A 436 -12.41 29.13 -23.48
CA PRO A 436 -13.34 29.17 -24.61
C PRO A 436 -14.40 28.06 -24.53
N ALA A 437 -15.58 28.40 -25.07
CA ALA A 437 -16.75 27.53 -25.18
C ALA A 437 -16.50 26.27 -26.04
N THR A 438 -17.22 25.21 -25.68
CA THR A 438 -17.26 23.90 -26.35
C THR A 438 -17.64 23.99 -27.83
N PRO A 439 -16.99 23.22 -28.73
CA PRO A 439 -17.40 23.14 -30.13
C PRO A 439 -18.67 22.27 -30.32
N PRO A 440 -19.48 22.53 -31.36
CA PRO A 440 -20.71 21.79 -31.63
C PRO A 440 -20.44 20.36 -32.17
N PRO A 441 -21.44 19.46 -32.12
CA PRO A 441 -21.27 18.06 -32.47
C PRO A 441 -21.10 17.83 -33.99
N VAL A 442 -20.26 16.85 -34.33
CA VAL A 442 -19.97 16.39 -35.70
C VAL A 442 -21.11 15.47 -36.20
N PRO A 443 -21.58 15.61 -37.46
CA PRO A 443 -22.61 14.74 -38.04
C PRO A 443 -22.07 13.34 -38.39
N PRO A 444 -22.95 12.32 -38.53
CA PRO A 444 -22.54 10.93 -38.69
C PRO A 444 -21.96 10.64 -40.07
N VAL A 445 -20.86 9.88 -40.12
CA VAL A 445 -20.21 9.42 -41.35
C VAL A 445 -20.88 8.14 -41.85
N ALA A 446 -21.27 8.16 -43.14
CA ALA A 446 -21.88 7.05 -43.85
C ALA A 446 -20.89 5.91 -44.14
N ARG A 447 -21.40 4.67 -44.14
CA ARG A 447 -20.69 3.45 -44.51
C ARG A 447 -20.29 3.47 -46.00
N GLY A 448 -19.03 3.17 -46.29
CA GLY A 448 -18.50 2.98 -47.65
C GLY A 448 -17.45 1.85 -47.66
N ALA A 449 -17.42 1.11 -48.76
CA ALA A 449 -16.94 -0.26 -48.89
C ALA A 449 -15.42 -0.46 -49.06
N SER A 450 -15.04 -1.74 -48.92
CA SER A 450 -13.76 -2.42 -49.10
C SER A 450 -12.94 -2.06 -50.36
N SER A 451 -11.61 -1.93 -50.20
CA SER A 451 -10.61 -2.28 -51.23
C SER A 451 -9.24 -2.63 -50.60
N ALA A 452 -8.63 -3.71 -51.11
CA ALA A 452 -7.45 -4.43 -50.58
C ALA A 452 -6.09 -3.70 -50.71
N PRO A 453 -5.05 -4.11 -49.93
CA PRO A 453 -3.70 -3.54 -50.00
C PRO A 453 -2.79 -4.21 -51.05
N PRO A 454 -1.75 -3.50 -51.58
CA PRO A 454 -0.78 -4.06 -52.52
C PRO A 454 0.37 -4.85 -51.83
N PRO A 455 1.08 -5.73 -52.57
CA PRO A 455 1.97 -6.75 -52.00
C PRO A 455 3.39 -6.24 -51.68
N GLY A 456 4.01 -6.83 -50.67
CA GLY A 456 5.38 -6.57 -50.24
C GLY A 456 6.45 -7.32 -51.08
N PRO A 457 7.72 -6.87 -51.04
CA PRO A 457 8.80 -7.46 -51.83
C PRO A 457 9.39 -8.72 -51.18
N GLN A 458 9.75 -9.67 -52.06
CA GLN A 458 10.34 -10.98 -51.76
C GLN A 458 11.83 -10.87 -51.38
N LEU A 459 12.23 -11.71 -50.42
CA LEU A 459 13.63 -12.00 -50.04
C LEU A 459 14.21 -13.04 -51.00
N ASP A 460 15.39 -12.75 -51.55
CA ASP A 460 16.24 -13.76 -52.18
C ASP A 460 17.50 -14.00 -51.33
N GLN A 461 17.82 -15.27 -51.16
CA GLN A 461 18.88 -15.83 -50.36
C GLN A 461 20.10 -16.10 -51.24
N THR A 462 21.30 -15.66 -50.82
CA THR A 462 22.52 -16.45 -51.10
C THR A 462 23.55 -16.27 -49.99
N MET A 463 23.86 -17.40 -49.35
CA MET A 463 25.03 -17.64 -48.48
C MET A 463 26.36 -17.33 -49.18
N ARG A 464 27.38 -16.94 -48.40
CA ARG A 464 28.60 -17.74 -48.19
C ARG A 464 29.52 -17.14 -47.12
N MET A 465 30.02 -18.04 -46.27
CA MET A 465 31.16 -17.87 -45.36
C MET A 465 32.44 -17.58 -46.16
N PHE A 466 33.34 -16.74 -45.64
CA PHE A 466 34.74 -17.08 -45.28
C PHE A 466 35.54 -15.84 -44.81
N ASP A 467 36.40 -16.14 -43.84
CA ASP A 467 37.69 -15.52 -43.52
C ASP A 467 37.87 -14.45 -42.43
N VAL A 468 38.86 -14.79 -41.61
CA VAL A 468 39.37 -14.27 -40.36
C VAL A 468 40.66 -13.50 -40.64
N GLU A 469 40.86 -12.40 -39.90
CA GLU A 469 42.11 -11.69 -39.61
C GLU A 469 42.96 -11.07 -40.75
N ARG A 470 43.05 -9.72 -40.73
CA ARG A 470 44.32 -9.00 -40.51
C ARG A 470 44.11 -7.51 -40.15
N ALA A 471 44.73 -7.12 -39.04
CA ALA A 471 45.32 -5.82 -38.64
C ALA A 471 45.49 -4.74 -39.74
N SER A 472 45.54 -3.42 -39.49
CA SER A 472 45.59 -2.56 -38.29
C SER A 472 45.54 -1.08 -38.74
N SER A 473 45.36 -0.19 -37.77
CA SER A 473 45.75 1.24 -37.74
C SER A 473 44.87 2.27 -38.48
N ALA A 474 43.91 2.83 -37.74
CA ALA A 474 43.57 4.24 -37.80
C ALA A 474 43.29 4.75 -36.38
N SER A 475 43.99 5.82 -35.98
CA SER A 475 43.98 6.40 -34.63
C SER A 475 42.60 6.91 -34.21
N ARG A 476 42.13 6.47 -33.05
CA ARG A 476 40.87 6.89 -32.43
C ARG A 476 41.09 8.20 -31.65
N PRO A 477 40.19 9.21 -31.74
CA PRO A 477 40.31 10.44 -30.97
C PRO A 477 40.13 10.15 -29.47
N PRO A 478 40.72 10.97 -28.58
CA PRO A 478 40.69 10.74 -27.14
C PRO A 478 39.26 10.80 -26.59
N PRO A 479 38.93 10.03 -25.53
CA PRO A 479 37.61 10.03 -24.95
C PRO A 479 37.30 11.43 -24.40
N ALA A 480 36.14 11.96 -24.78
CA ALA A 480 35.58 13.13 -24.13
C ALA A 480 35.48 12.82 -22.63
N LYS A 481 36.01 13.71 -21.79
CA LYS A 481 35.86 13.64 -20.33
C LYS A 481 34.37 13.58 -20.05
N SER A 482 33.88 12.42 -19.59
CA SER A 482 32.53 12.30 -19.05
C SER A 482 32.47 13.22 -17.83
N GLY A 483 31.75 14.34 -17.95
CA GLY A 483 31.31 15.08 -16.79
C GLY A 483 30.51 14.15 -15.86
N PRO A 484 30.36 14.49 -14.58
CA PRO A 484 29.51 13.70 -13.69
C PRO A 484 28.14 13.52 -14.36
N SER A 485 27.70 12.26 -14.50
CA SER A 485 26.33 11.95 -14.88
C SER A 485 25.42 12.80 -14.00
N PRO A 486 24.43 13.53 -14.56
CA PRO A 486 23.45 14.20 -13.72
C PRO A 486 22.88 13.15 -12.76
N SER A 487 22.85 13.47 -11.47
CA SER A 487 22.21 12.63 -10.47
C SER A 487 20.81 12.27 -10.98
N PRO A 488 20.40 11.00 -10.93
CA PRO A 488 19.08 10.60 -11.42
C PRO A 488 18.02 11.49 -10.77
N ARG A 489 17.13 12.05 -11.59
CA ARG A 489 16.01 12.84 -11.07
C ARG A 489 15.12 11.90 -10.25
N PRO A 490 14.51 12.38 -9.15
CA PRO A 490 13.57 11.56 -8.41
C PRO A 490 12.44 11.12 -9.35
N PRO A 491 11.92 9.89 -9.22
CA PRO A 491 10.81 9.43 -10.02
C PRO A 491 9.58 10.32 -9.78
N LEU A 492 8.83 10.58 -10.84
CA LEU A 492 7.53 11.23 -10.77
C LEU A 492 6.46 10.15 -10.75
N LEU A 493 5.74 10.06 -9.65
CA LEU A 493 4.64 9.12 -9.47
C LEU A 493 3.31 9.85 -9.67
N LEU A 494 2.52 9.42 -10.65
CA LEU A 494 1.15 9.85 -10.89
C LEU A 494 0.23 8.68 -10.56
N ASP A 495 -0.17 8.58 -9.30
CA ASP A 495 -1.03 7.51 -8.80
C ASP A 495 -2.51 7.88 -8.92
N VAL A 496 -3.42 6.98 -8.56
CA VAL A 496 -4.86 7.21 -8.60
C VAL A 496 -5.57 6.79 -7.30
N THR A 497 -6.75 7.33 -7.04
CA THR A 497 -7.61 6.83 -5.96
C THR A 497 -8.36 5.57 -6.39
N PRO A 498 -8.37 4.47 -5.60
CA PRO A 498 -8.94 3.20 -6.05
C PRO A 498 -10.48 3.14 -6.00
N LEU A 499 -11.10 3.98 -5.16
CA LEU A 499 -12.54 3.99 -4.90
C LEU A 499 -13.11 5.39 -5.08
N SER A 500 -14.34 5.49 -5.56
CA SER A 500 -15.03 6.76 -5.66
C SER A 500 -15.30 7.32 -4.26
N LEU A 501 -14.95 8.60 -4.05
CA LEU A 501 -15.35 9.37 -2.88
C LEU A 501 -16.75 9.92 -3.13
N GLY A 502 -17.69 9.65 -2.22
CA GLY A 502 -19.07 10.09 -2.33
C GLY A 502 -19.58 10.81 -1.10
N ILE A 503 -20.66 11.56 -1.30
CA ILE A 503 -21.40 12.27 -0.24
C ILE A 503 -22.84 11.76 -0.16
N GLU A 504 -23.41 11.72 1.03
CA GLU A 504 -24.84 11.43 1.19
C GLU A 504 -25.70 12.54 0.57
N THR A 505 -26.74 12.11 -0.12
CA THR A 505 -27.81 12.92 -0.68
C THR A 505 -29.14 12.47 -0.08
N VAL A 506 -30.25 13.09 -0.48
CA VAL A 506 -31.59 12.74 0.00
C VAL A 506 -31.91 11.25 -0.12
N ASP A 507 -32.73 10.73 0.80
CA ASP A 507 -33.21 9.34 0.85
C ASP A 507 -32.11 8.25 0.92
N GLY A 508 -30.94 8.59 1.48
CA GLY A 508 -29.84 7.65 1.68
C GLY A 508 -29.13 7.23 0.39
N TYR A 509 -29.29 8.02 -0.67
CA TYR A 509 -28.48 7.90 -1.88
C TYR A 509 -27.14 8.62 -1.69
N CYS A 510 -26.18 8.34 -2.55
CA CYS A 510 -24.93 9.07 -2.59
C CYS A 510 -24.56 9.50 -4.01
N GLU A 511 -23.86 10.63 -4.09
CA GLU A 511 -23.28 11.18 -5.31
C GLU A 511 -21.76 11.13 -5.21
N HIS A 512 -21.09 10.75 -6.29
CA HIS A 512 -19.63 10.72 -6.33
C HIS A 512 -19.07 12.13 -6.56
N VAL A 513 -18.15 12.55 -5.69
CA VAL A 513 -17.45 13.82 -5.75
C VAL A 513 -16.14 13.67 -6.54
N ILE A 514 -15.37 12.65 -6.20
CA ILE A 514 -14.14 12.23 -6.91
C ILE A 514 -14.38 10.79 -7.36
N ALA A 515 -14.27 10.54 -8.66
CA ALA A 515 -14.45 9.20 -9.20
C ALA A 515 -13.24 8.31 -8.91
N ARG A 516 -13.46 6.99 -8.81
CA ARG A 516 -12.36 6.02 -8.80
C ARG A 516 -11.44 6.22 -10.03
N ASN A 517 -10.18 5.88 -9.87
CA ASN A 517 -9.09 6.08 -10.83
C ASN A 517 -8.81 7.56 -11.19
N ALA A 518 -9.34 8.53 -10.43
CA ALA A 518 -8.87 9.92 -10.55
C ALA A 518 -7.43 10.04 -10.05
N THR A 519 -6.57 10.70 -10.84
CA THR A 519 -5.17 10.95 -10.49
C THR A 519 -5.05 11.70 -9.17
N VAL A 520 -4.13 11.30 -8.30
CA VAL A 520 -3.82 11.95 -7.03
C VAL A 520 -2.44 12.62 -7.06
N PRO A 521 -2.26 13.79 -6.43
CA PRO A 521 -3.24 14.52 -5.63
C PRO A 521 -4.35 15.18 -6.46
N THR A 522 -5.55 15.30 -5.90
CA THR A 522 -6.71 15.94 -6.56
C THR A 522 -7.59 16.67 -5.57
N GLU A 523 -8.31 17.69 -6.04
CA GLU A 523 -9.21 18.51 -5.24
C GLU A 523 -10.53 18.70 -5.99
N GLN A 524 -11.64 18.59 -5.27
CA GLN A 524 -12.97 18.87 -5.77
C GLN A 524 -13.75 19.70 -4.77
N VAL A 525 -14.43 20.75 -5.27
CA VAL A 525 -15.30 21.59 -4.46
C VAL A 525 -16.75 21.27 -4.78
N ARG A 526 -17.59 21.16 -3.74
CA ARG A 526 -19.04 21.06 -3.86
C ARG A 526 -19.71 22.16 -3.08
N MET A 527 -20.73 22.76 -3.69
CA MET A 527 -21.52 23.81 -3.07
C MET A 527 -22.75 23.22 -2.39
N PHE A 528 -22.89 23.51 -1.11
CA PHE A 528 -24.04 23.16 -0.29
C PHE A 528 -24.78 24.42 0.17
N THR A 529 -26.03 24.24 0.59
CA THR A 529 -26.82 25.32 1.15
C THR A 529 -27.70 24.86 2.30
N THR A 530 -28.22 25.80 3.09
CA THR A 530 -29.14 25.50 4.19
C THR A 530 -30.49 25.03 3.67
N ALA A 531 -31.03 23.98 4.30
CA ALA A 531 -32.33 23.39 3.99
C ALA A 531 -33.49 24.03 4.80
N ARG A 532 -33.18 24.81 5.85
CA ARG A 532 -34.17 25.47 6.72
C ARG A 532 -33.76 26.91 7.03
N ASP A 533 -34.75 27.75 7.34
CA ASP A 533 -34.51 29.12 7.80
C ASP A 533 -33.74 29.10 9.12
N ASN A 534 -32.76 29.99 9.25
CA ASN A 534 -31.89 30.15 10.40
C ASN A 534 -31.15 28.87 10.82
N GLN A 535 -30.94 27.93 9.88
CA GLN A 535 -30.17 26.72 10.14
C GLN A 535 -28.73 27.08 10.53
N ARG A 536 -28.31 26.62 11.72
CA ARG A 536 -27.00 26.89 12.32
C ARG A 536 -25.96 25.80 12.06
N LEU A 537 -26.39 24.65 11.55
CA LEU A 537 -25.60 23.43 11.45
C LEU A 537 -25.89 22.68 10.15
N VAL A 538 -24.84 22.29 9.40
CA VAL A 538 -24.94 21.42 8.22
C VAL A 538 -24.07 20.19 8.42
N HIS A 539 -24.62 19.01 8.14
CA HIS A 539 -23.88 17.74 8.16
C HIS A 539 -23.71 17.23 6.72
N VAL A 540 -22.50 16.81 6.39
CA VAL A 540 -22.17 16.14 5.13
C VAL A 540 -21.56 14.79 5.48
N ARG A 541 -22.30 13.71 5.24
CA ARG A 541 -21.75 12.35 5.42
C ARG A 541 -20.93 11.98 4.19
N ILE A 542 -19.80 11.35 4.44
CA ILE A 542 -18.81 10.99 3.42
C ILE A 542 -18.65 9.48 3.40
N CYS A 543 -18.56 8.91 2.20
CA CYS A 543 -18.36 7.49 1.99
C CYS A 543 -17.36 7.23 0.86
N GLN A 544 -16.85 6.00 0.80
CA GLN A 544 -16.07 5.46 -0.32
C GLN A 544 -16.74 4.20 -0.85
N GLY A 545 -16.89 4.11 -2.17
CA GLY A 545 -17.46 2.95 -2.86
C GLY A 545 -18.25 3.32 -4.12
N GLU A 546 -18.69 2.29 -4.85
CA GLU A 546 -19.29 2.44 -6.19
C GLU A 546 -20.82 2.33 -6.19
N SER A 547 -21.44 2.01 -5.06
CA SER A 547 -22.90 1.90 -4.97
C SER A 547 -23.54 3.29 -4.90
N ARG A 548 -24.71 3.46 -5.53
CA ARG A 548 -25.53 4.69 -5.41
C ARG A 548 -26.25 4.83 -4.05
N ARG A 549 -26.19 3.80 -3.20
CA ARG A 549 -26.80 3.76 -1.86
C ARG A 549 -25.70 3.88 -0.82
N LEU A 550 -25.82 4.86 0.08
CA LEU A 550 -24.85 5.13 1.14
C LEU A 550 -24.55 3.88 1.98
N ARG A 551 -25.61 3.17 2.41
CA ARG A 551 -25.51 1.96 3.26
C ARG A 551 -24.75 0.77 2.65
N ARG A 552 -24.41 0.84 1.36
CA ARG A 552 -23.65 -0.19 0.63
C ARG A 552 -22.23 0.28 0.30
N ASN A 553 -21.85 1.47 0.73
CA ASN A 553 -20.51 2.00 0.66
C ASN A 553 -19.90 2.02 2.06
N GLN A 554 -18.58 2.15 2.13
CA GLN A 554 -17.88 2.35 3.39
C GLN A 554 -18.06 3.80 3.85
N GLU A 555 -18.76 4.01 4.96
CA GLU A 555 -18.81 5.34 5.58
C GLU A 555 -17.43 5.70 6.13
N LEU A 556 -16.96 6.91 5.81
CA LEU A 556 -15.70 7.46 6.32
C LEU A 556 -15.95 8.32 7.55
N GLY A 557 -17.04 9.08 7.55
CA GLY A 557 -17.47 9.89 8.68
C GLY A 557 -18.34 11.07 8.25
N VAL A 558 -18.47 12.05 9.14
CA VAL A 558 -19.38 13.20 8.96
C VAL A 558 -18.64 14.52 9.14
N VAL A 559 -18.79 15.41 8.18
CA VAL A 559 -18.33 16.80 8.27
C VAL A 559 -19.47 17.65 8.78
N ALA A 560 -19.28 18.27 9.95
CA ALA A 560 -20.27 19.13 10.59
C ALA A 560 -19.79 20.58 10.57
N LEU A 561 -20.56 21.46 9.93
CA LEU A 561 -20.33 22.90 9.96
C LEU A 561 -21.25 23.57 10.97
N HIS A 562 -20.67 24.08 12.04
CA HIS A 562 -21.38 24.73 13.14
C HIS A 562 -21.38 26.25 12.98
N ASP A 563 -22.27 26.89 13.74
CA ASP A 563 -22.35 28.35 13.87
C ASP A 563 -22.52 29.11 12.55
N LEU A 564 -23.28 28.54 11.62
CA LEU A 564 -23.67 29.21 10.39
C LEU A 564 -24.47 30.49 10.72
N ARG A 565 -24.28 31.55 9.94
CA ARG A 565 -25.05 32.77 10.14
C ARG A 565 -26.55 32.50 10.01
N PRO A 566 -27.41 33.14 10.84
CA PRO A 566 -28.84 33.13 10.61
C PRO A 566 -29.16 33.78 9.25
N ALA A 567 -29.77 33.02 8.36
CA ALA A 567 -30.26 33.49 7.06
C ALA A 567 -31.44 32.63 6.63
N ARG A 568 -32.20 33.06 5.61
CA ARG A 568 -33.27 32.21 5.04
C ARG A 568 -32.66 30.96 4.40
N ARG A 569 -33.45 29.90 4.30
CA ARG A 569 -33.11 28.69 3.54
C ARG A 569 -32.53 29.08 2.17
N GLY A 570 -31.43 28.44 1.76
CA GLY A 570 -30.81 28.69 0.46
C GLY A 570 -29.83 29.87 0.42
N GLN A 571 -29.81 30.74 1.44
CA GLN A 571 -28.99 31.97 1.41
C GLN A 571 -27.56 31.75 1.90
N VAL A 572 -27.33 30.79 2.81
CA VAL A 572 -25.97 30.43 3.22
C VAL A 572 -25.40 29.50 2.15
N GLN A 573 -24.27 29.89 1.58
CA GLN A 573 -23.54 29.11 0.58
C GLN A 573 -22.29 28.54 1.25
N ILE A 574 -22.16 27.22 1.21
CA ILE A 574 -21.11 26.48 1.89
C ILE A 574 -20.29 25.74 0.84
N ALA A 575 -19.05 26.15 0.65
CA ALA A 575 -18.10 25.43 -0.18
C ALA A 575 -17.45 24.33 0.66
N VAL A 576 -17.64 23.08 0.29
CA VAL A 576 -16.93 21.94 0.90
C VAL A 576 -15.91 21.45 -0.11
N THR A 577 -14.64 21.51 0.28
CA THR A 577 -13.50 21.08 -0.49
C THR A 577 -13.06 19.71 -0.02
N PHE A 578 -12.99 18.76 -0.97
CA PHE A 578 -12.50 17.41 -0.77
C PHE A 578 -11.16 17.30 -1.50
N ALA A 579 -10.08 17.14 -0.76
CA ALA A 579 -8.74 16.97 -1.30
C ALA A 579 -8.21 15.58 -0.96
N ILE A 580 -7.69 14.86 -1.95
CA ILE A 580 -6.95 13.62 -1.73
C ILE A 580 -5.49 13.91 -2.03
N ASP A 581 -4.61 13.69 -1.05
CA ASP A 581 -3.18 13.96 -1.16
C ASP A 581 -2.42 12.85 -1.89
N ALA A 582 -1.10 13.01 -2.01
CA ALA A 582 -0.25 12.05 -2.71
C ALA A 582 -0.05 10.72 -1.98
N ASP A 583 -0.42 10.60 -0.70
CA ASP A 583 -0.48 9.31 0.03
C ASP A 583 -1.84 8.62 -0.15
N GLY A 584 -2.79 9.30 -0.81
CA GLY A 584 -4.18 8.87 -0.91
C GLY A 584 -5.02 9.22 0.31
N THR A 585 -4.58 10.19 1.14
CA THR A 585 -5.27 10.63 2.37
C THR A 585 -6.29 11.72 2.05
N LEU A 586 -7.51 11.58 2.53
CA LEU A 586 -8.58 12.56 2.41
C LEU A 586 -8.46 13.69 3.44
N ASP A 587 -8.44 14.94 2.94
CA ASP A 587 -8.62 16.17 3.70
C ASP A 587 -9.94 16.83 3.31
N VAL A 588 -10.74 17.24 4.29
CA VAL A 588 -12.01 17.92 4.05
C VAL A 588 -12.07 19.23 4.81
N SER A 589 -12.28 20.30 4.07
CA SER A 589 -12.48 21.62 4.62
C SER A 589 -13.79 22.19 4.12
N ALA A 590 -14.41 23.05 4.92
CA ALA A 590 -15.67 23.66 4.55
C ALA A 590 -15.74 25.11 4.99
N LYS A 591 -16.31 25.94 4.12
CA LYS A 591 -16.27 27.40 4.20
C LYS A 591 -17.62 28.02 3.89
N ASP A 592 -18.13 28.87 4.79
CA ASP A 592 -19.22 29.79 4.46
C ASP A 592 -18.65 30.90 3.56
N THR A 593 -19.02 30.89 2.27
CA THR A 593 -18.42 31.78 1.27
C THR A 593 -18.76 33.24 1.51
N GLY A 594 -19.84 33.55 2.23
CA GLY A 594 -20.25 34.93 2.50
C GLY A 594 -19.69 35.50 3.81
N THR A 595 -19.11 34.69 4.71
CA THR A 595 -18.33 35.20 5.86
C THR A 595 -16.84 35.00 5.72
N GLY A 596 -16.44 34.03 4.90
CA GLY A 596 -15.09 33.50 4.91
C GLY A 596 -14.77 32.63 6.14
N LYS A 597 -15.76 32.33 7.00
CA LYS A 597 -15.54 31.43 8.15
C LYS A 597 -15.29 30.02 7.62
N GLU A 598 -14.12 29.49 7.98
CA GLU A 598 -13.68 28.15 7.62
C GLU A 598 -13.76 27.23 8.83
N GLN A 599 -14.13 25.98 8.57
CA GLN A 599 -14.02 24.88 9.49
C GLN A 599 -13.24 23.78 8.76
N HIS A 600 -12.05 23.52 9.27
CA HIS A 600 -11.30 22.32 8.92
C HIS A 600 -11.86 21.19 9.78
N VAL A 601 -12.28 20.11 9.13
CA VAL A 601 -12.89 18.99 9.85
C VAL A 601 -12.01 17.79 9.66
N THR A 602 -11.30 17.43 10.73
CA THR A 602 -10.78 16.08 10.88
C THR A 602 -11.99 15.16 10.93
N VAL A 603 -12.19 14.38 9.86
CA VAL A 603 -13.22 13.33 9.86
C VAL A 603 -12.84 12.36 10.96
N ASP A 604 -13.74 12.09 11.91
CA ASP A 604 -13.54 11.06 12.93
C ASP A 604 -13.56 9.68 12.24
N LEU A 605 -12.42 9.27 11.68
CA LEU A 605 -12.28 8.03 10.95
C LEU A 605 -12.33 6.83 11.91
N ILE A 606 -13.03 5.78 11.49
CA ILE A 606 -13.12 4.51 12.23
C ILE A 606 -11.70 3.99 12.53
N GLY A 607 -11.41 3.73 13.80
CA GLY A 607 -10.13 3.17 14.25
C GLY A 607 -8.95 4.14 14.18
N GLN A 608 -9.15 5.42 13.84
CA GLN A 608 -8.10 6.43 13.93
C GLN A 608 -7.73 6.68 15.39
N LEU A 609 -6.42 6.68 15.64
CA LEU A 609 -5.86 6.91 16.96
C LEU A 609 -5.38 8.36 17.06
N ASN A 610 -5.75 9.03 18.15
CA ASN A 610 -5.19 10.35 18.47
C ASN A 610 -3.74 10.24 19.01
N ASP A 611 -3.05 11.38 19.12
CA ASP A 611 -1.63 11.38 19.51
C ASP A 611 -1.38 10.83 20.93
N GLU A 612 -2.29 11.06 21.87
CA GLU A 612 -2.21 10.51 23.24
C GLU A 612 -2.37 8.98 23.22
N GLN A 613 -3.34 8.50 22.46
CA GLN A 613 -3.60 7.09 22.20
C GLN A 613 -2.42 6.38 21.52
N ILE A 614 -1.75 7.05 20.58
CA ILE A 614 -0.53 6.55 19.92
C ILE A 614 0.62 6.50 20.93
N ALA A 615 0.83 7.55 21.71
CA ALA A 615 1.90 7.61 22.71
C ALA A 615 1.74 6.54 23.80
N SER A 616 0.51 6.34 24.30
CA SER A 616 0.17 5.29 25.27
C SER A 616 0.48 3.89 24.72
N ARG A 617 0.09 3.61 23.48
CA ARG A 617 0.37 2.32 22.82
C ARG A 617 1.86 2.10 22.56
N LYS A 618 2.58 3.15 22.14
CA LYS A 618 4.03 3.10 21.97
C LYS A 618 4.73 2.76 23.29
N ALA A 619 4.35 3.43 24.38
CA ALA A 619 4.89 3.16 25.72
C ALA A 619 4.59 1.72 26.18
N ARG A 620 3.35 1.25 25.95
CA ARG A 620 2.96 -0.14 26.22
C ARG A 620 3.83 -1.15 25.46
N GLN A 621 4.12 -0.90 24.19
CA GLN A 621 4.95 -1.81 23.41
C GLN A 621 6.42 -1.81 23.85
N SER A 622 6.98 -0.66 24.20
CA SER A 622 8.37 -0.57 24.70
C SER A 622 8.55 -1.30 26.04
N ALA A 623 7.51 -1.37 26.87
CA ALA A 623 7.53 -2.19 28.07
C ALA A 623 7.70 -3.70 27.78
N PHE A 624 7.21 -4.20 26.65
CA PHE A 624 7.38 -5.62 26.26
C PHE A 624 8.78 -5.95 25.70
N SER A 625 9.44 -4.99 25.07
CA SER A 625 10.79 -5.18 24.50
C SER A 625 11.92 -4.94 25.52
N GLY A 626 11.61 -4.38 26.69
CA GLY A 626 12.61 -3.93 27.65
C GLY A 626 13.38 -2.68 27.21
N GLU A 627 12.91 -2.00 26.16
CA GLU A 627 13.44 -0.73 25.68
C GLU A 627 12.84 0.42 26.50
N LYS A 628 13.63 1.43 26.88
CA LYS A 628 13.07 2.65 27.50
C LYS A 628 12.18 3.36 26.47
N PRO A 629 11.01 3.89 26.90
CA PRO A 629 9.99 4.44 26.01
C PRO A 629 10.45 5.62 25.13
#